data_AF-A0A970G3D3-F1
#
_entry.id   AF-A0A970G3D3-F1
#
_cell.length_a   1.000
_cell.length_b   1.000
_cell.length_c   1.000
_cell.angle_alpha   90.00
_cell.angle_beta   90.00
_cell.angle_gamma   90.00
#
_symmetry.space_group_name_H-M   'P 1'
#
loop_
_entity.id
_entity.type
_entity.pdbx_description
1 polymer ?
#
loop_
_entity_poly.entity_id
_entity_poly.type
_entity_poly.pdbx_seq_one_letter_code
_entity_poly.pdbx_strand_id
1 'polypeptide(L)'
;MTAKTCCVTGHRALPPGRQLEIASALRDEVLRAVEDGYTRFISGFASGVDLMFAEIVDDLARENPALELHAAIPYRGRLHTRDPVFRRLIARCKDVRVYSETYSSDCYFVRNRAMVEQSQRVIAVYDGRSRGGTAYTIRRAYELGREVRLVLI
;
A
#
# COMPACT_ATOMS: atom_id res chain seq x y z
N MET A 1 15.29 -8.97 15.75
CA MET A 1 14.40 -9.63 14.77
C MET A 1 13.96 -8.56 13.79
N THR A 2 14.00 -8.83 12.49
CA THR A 2 13.48 -7.90 11.47
C THR A 2 11.96 -7.85 11.54
N ALA A 3 11.37 -6.65 11.50
CA ALA A 3 9.92 -6.48 11.52
C ALA A 3 9.27 -7.14 10.29
N LYS A 4 8.20 -7.92 10.51
CA LYS A 4 7.38 -8.46 9.41
C LYS A 4 6.69 -7.31 8.70
N THR A 5 6.80 -7.30 7.38
CA THR A 5 6.41 -6.19 6.51
C THR A 5 5.32 -6.60 5.54
N CYS A 6 4.23 -5.82 5.49
CA CYS A 6 3.13 -6.00 4.57
C CYS A 6 3.01 -4.75 3.68
N CYS A 7 2.77 -4.92 2.38
CA CYS A 7 2.45 -3.79 1.51
C CYS A 7 1.11 -3.97 0.81
N VAL A 8 0.57 -2.87 0.28
CA VAL A 8 -0.68 -2.87 -0.47
C VAL A 8 -0.45 -2.58 -1.94
N THR A 9 -1.37 -3.06 -2.78
CA THR A 9 -1.52 -2.58 -4.15
C THR A 9 -2.99 -2.59 -4.56
N GLY A 10 -3.39 -1.69 -5.45
CA GLY A 10 -4.75 -1.68 -5.96
C GLY A 10 -5.05 -0.51 -6.86
N HIS A 11 -6.33 -0.40 -7.22
CA HIS A 11 -6.80 0.59 -8.19
C HIS A 11 -6.86 2.01 -7.60
N ARG A 12 -6.51 2.99 -8.46
CA ARG A 12 -6.59 4.41 -8.10
C ARG A 12 -8.01 4.96 -8.13
N ALA A 13 -8.83 4.43 -9.02
CA ALA A 13 -10.24 4.72 -9.14
C ALA A 13 -11.01 3.48 -8.67
N LEU A 14 -11.68 3.61 -7.53
CA LEU A 14 -12.51 2.55 -6.97
C LEU A 14 -13.90 2.57 -7.60
N PRO A 15 -14.58 1.42 -7.73
CA PRO A 15 -15.95 1.35 -8.20
C PRO A 15 -16.89 2.24 -7.35
N PRO A 16 -17.71 3.12 -7.96
CA PRO A 16 -18.68 3.92 -7.22
C PRO A 16 -19.64 3.06 -6.40
N GLY A 17 -19.90 3.46 -5.15
CA GLY A 17 -20.82 2.76 -4.24
C GLY A 17 -20.21 1.56 -3.51
N ARG A 18 -19.01 1.09 -3.89
CA ARG A 18 -18.32 -0.03 -3.23
C ARG A 18 -17.21 0.39 -2.26
N GLN A 19 -16.96 1.69 -2.09
CA GLN A 19 -15.82 2.16 -1.29
C GLN A 19 -15.86 1.67 0.15
N LEU A 20 -17.04 1.64 0.79
CA LEU A 20 -17.20 1.17 2.16
C LEU A 20 -16.97 -0.34 2.29
N GLU A 21 -17.50 -1.13 1.34
CA GLU A 21 -17.29 -2.58 1.29
C GLU A 21 -15.79 -2.91 1.11
N ILE A 22 -15.14 -2.22 0.18
CA ILE A 22 -13.71 -2.37 -0.09
C ILE A 22 -12.88 -1.96 1.12
N ALA A 23 -13.23 -0.86 1.79
CA ALA A 23 -12.55 -0.41 3.00
C ALA A 23 -12.69 -1.44 4.13
N SER A 24 -13.87 -2.03 4.30
CA SER A 24 -14.11 -3.07 5.30
C SER A 24 -13.25 -4.30 5.00
N ALA A 25 -13.32 -4.83 3.77
CA ALA A 25 -12.55 -6.01 3.39
C ALA A 25 -11.04 -5.77 3.48
N LEU A 26 -10.57 -4.58 3.09
CA LEU A 26 -9.17 -4.18 3.23
C LEU A 26 -8.76 -4.08 4.71
N ARG A 27 -9.64 -3.55 5.58
CA ARG A 27 -9.40 -3.47 7.02
C ARG A 27 -9.27 -4.85 7.64
N ASP A 28 -10.12 -5.80 7.26
CA ASP A 28 -10.07 -7.17 7.74
C ASP A 28 -8.73 -7.85 7.37
N GLU A 29 -8.24 -7.65 6.14
CA GLU A 29 -6.93 -8.19 5.73
C GLU A 29 -5.75 -7.52 6.45
N VAL A 30 -5.85 -6.22 6.78
CA VAL A 30 -4.85 -5.53 7.61
C VAL A 30 -4.86 -6.08 9.03
N LEU A 31 -6.04 -6.29 9.64
CA LEU A 31 -6.17 -6.88 10.97
C LEU A 31 -5.57 -8.29 11.04
N ARG A 32 -5.86 -9.14 10.05
CA ARG A 32 -5.24 -10.47 9.92
C ARG A 32 -3.71 -10.38 9.82
N ALA A 33 -3.19 -9.41 9.08
CA ALA A 33 -1.74 -9.18 9.05
C ALA A 33 -1.20 -8.77 10.43
N VAL A 34 -1.89 -7.91 11.17
CA VAL A 34 -1.50 -7.55 12.55
C VAL A 34 -1.49 -8.79 13.45
N GLU A 35 -2.52 -9.63 13.39
CA GLU A 35 -2.61 -10.90 14.14
C GLU A 35 -1.47 -11.86 13.81
N ASP A 36 -1.06 -11.92 12.53
CA ASP A 36 0.08 -12.72 12.06
C ASP A 36 1.45 -12.11 12.41
N GLY A 37 1.47 -11.02 13.17
CA GLY A 37 2.65 -10.35 13.70
C GLY A 37 3.30 -9.35 12.76
N TYR A 38 2.60 -8.87 11.74
CA TYR A 38 3.09 -7.78 10.88
C TYR A 38 2.98 -6.44 11.60
N THR A 39 4.10 -5.73 11.71
CA THR A 39 4.18 -4.43 12.39
C THR A 39 4.60 -3.30 11.46
N ARG A 40 5.11 -3.62 10.27
CA ARG A 40 5.49 -2.63 9.27
C ARG A 40 4.56 -2.69 8.06
N PHE A 41 3.94 -1.56 7.72
CA PHE A 41 3.00 -1.46 6.61
C PHE A 41 3.45 -0.42 5.59
N ILE A 42 3.63 -0.83 4.33
CA ILE A 42 4.10 0.04 3.26
C ILE A 42 2.95 0.37 2.30
N SER A 43 2.63 1.65 2.16
CA SER A 43 1.71 2.17 1.16
C SER A 43 2.47 2.88 0.04
N GLY A 44 1.98 2.74 -1.19
CA GLY A 44 2.44 3.52 -2.32
C GLY A 44 1.90 4.95 -2.35
N PHE A 45 0.99 5.34 -1.45
CA PHE A 45 0.44 6.69 -1.39
C PHE A 45 -0.08 7.19 -2.76
N ALA A 46 -0.57 6.28 -3.62
CA ALA A 46 -1.40 6.63 -4.76
C ALA A 46 -2.82 6.93 -4.27
N SER A 47 -3.63 7.66 -5.05
CA SER A 47 -5.05 7.80 -4.71
C SER A 47 -5.75 6.43 -4.70
N GLY A 48 -6.93 6.34 -4.07
CA GLY A 48 -7.69 5.10 -4.01
C GLY A 48 -7.16 4.14 -2.92
N VAL A 49 -6.92 2.89 -3.30
CA VAL A 49 -6.58 1.80 -2.36
C VAL A 49 -5.37 2.12 -1.47
N ASP A 50 -4.33 2.74 -2.02
CA ASP A 50 -3.11 3.06 -1.29
C ASP A 50 -3.36 4.07 -0.14
N LEU A 51 -4.17 5.11 -0.37
CA LEU A 51 -4.54 6.06 0.70
C LEU A 51 -5.53 5.43 1.68
N MET A 52 -6.50 4.65 1.20
CA MET A 52 -7.46 3.94 2.07
C MET A 52 -6.74 2.98 3.03
N PHE A 53 -5.77 2.21 2.54
CA PHE A 53 -4.90 1.37 3.36
C PHE A 53 -4.09 2.18 4.37
N ALA A 54 -3.53 3.32 3.96
CA ALA A 54 -2.78 4.20 4.85
C ALA A 54 -3.66 4.77 5.97
N GLU A 55 -4.92 5.13 5.69
CA GLU A 55 -5.89 5.55 6.72
C GLU A 55 -6.17 4.42 7.72
N ILE A 56 -6.43 3.21 7.23
CA ILE A 56 -6.67 2.04 8.08
C ILE A 56 -5.48 1.78 9.02
N VAL A 57 -4.26 1.77 8.48
CA VAL A 57 -3.05 1.54 9.29
C VAL A 57 -2.82 2.67 10.28
N ASP A 58 -3.00 3.94 9.89
CA ASP A 58 -2.88 5.09 10.80
C ASP A 58 -3.86 5.01 11.96
N ASP A 59 -5.12 4.63 11.70
CA ASP A 59 -6.13 4.45 12.75
C ASP A 59 -5.75 3.30 13.71
N LEU A 60 -5.32 2.15 13.18
CA LEU A 60 -4.90 1.02 14.02
C LEU A 60 -3.63 1.35 14.83
N ALA A 61 -2.71 2.15 14.27
CA ALA A 61 -1.49 2.56 14.96
C ALA A 61 -1.75 3.47 16.18
N ARG A 62 -2.91 4.15 16.23
CA ARG A 62 -3.32 4.93 17.42
C ARG A 62 -3.66 4.04 18.62
N GLU A 63 -4.16 2.84 18.35
CA GLU A 63 -4.49 1.84 19.37
C GLU A 63 -3.32 0.89 19.65
N ASN A 64 -2.45 0.68 18.65
CA ASN A 64 -1.27 -0.17 18.74
C ASN A 64 -0.01 0.56 18.23
N PRO A 65 0.77 1.21 19.13
CA PRO A 65 1.97 1.96 18.76
C PRO A 65 3.10 1.12 18.14
N ALA A 66 3.00 -0.22 18.15
CA ALA A 66 3.97 -1.08 17.47
C ALA A 66 3.80 -1.07 15.94
N LEU A 67 2.63 -0.62 15.44
CA LEU A 67 2.36 -0.57 14.01
C LEU A 67 2.97 0.69 13.39
N GLU A 68 3.72 0.51 12.31
CA GLU A 68 4.38 1.58 11.60
C GLU A 68 3.82 1.70 10.18
N LEU A 69 3.35 2.90 9.82
CA LEU A 69 3.02 3.27 8.45
C LEU A 69 4.26 3.83 7.73
N HIS A 70 4.56 3.31 6.55
CA HIS A 70 5.68 3.72 5.71
C HIS A 70 5.16 4.15 4.33
N ALA A 71 5.65 5.29 3.82
CA ALA A 71 5.27 5.80 2.51
C ALA A 71 6.35 5.50 1.46
N ALA A 72 5.95 4.84 0.36
CA ALA A 72 6.77 4.59 -0.81
C ALA A 72 6.35 5.52 -1.96
N ILE A 73 7.05 6.63 -2.10
CA ILE A 73 6.75 7.69 -3.07
C ILE A 73 7.51 7.45 -4.38
N PRO A 74 6.82 7.38 -5.53
CA PRO A 74 7.46 6.98 -6.79
C PRO A 74 8.45 8.03 -7.30
N TYR A 75 8.15 9.32 -7.12
CA TYR A 75 9.06 10.42 -7.46
C TYR A 75 8.82 11.65 -6.58
N ARG A 76 9.85 12.48 -6.35
CA ARG A 76 9.81 13.61 -5.38
C ARG A 76 8.65 14.57 -5.61
N GLY A 77 8.33 14.86 -6.87
CA GLY A 77 7.23 15.74 -7.26
C GLY A 77 5.86 15.38 -6.68
N ARG A 78 5.61 14.10 -6.35
CA ARG A 78 4.36 13.66 -5.69
C ARG A 78 4.15 14.25 -4.30
N LEU A 79 5.22 14.62 -3.59
CA LEU A 79 5.13 15.21 -2.26
C LEU A 79 4.47 16.60 -2.26
N HIS A 80 4.41 17.26 -3.43
CA HIS A 80 3.79 18.57 -3.60
C HIS A 80 2.29 18.51 -3.90
N THR A 81 1.67 17.32 -3.83
CA THR A 81 0.22 17.20 -4.00
C THR A 81 -0.55 18.06 -3.01
N ARG A 82 -1.68 18.63 -3.47
CA ARG A 82 -2.63 19.39 -2.64
C ARG A 82 -3.72 18.52 -2.02
N ASP A 83 -3.68 17.21 -2.27
CA ASP A 83 -4.61 16.26 -1.68
C ASP A 83 -4.52 16.31 -0.13
N PRO A 84 -5.60 16.73 0.56
CA PRO A 84 -5.58 16.91 2.01
C PRO A 84 -5.39 15.59 2.76
N VAL A 85 -5.91 14.47 2.23
CA VAL A 85 -5.78 13.14 2.83
C VAL A 85 -4.33 12.70 2.76
N PHE A 86 -3.70 12.83 1.58
CA PHE A 86 -2.28 12.55 1.41
C PHE A 86 -1.42 13.37 2.39
N ARG A 87 -1.65 14.69 2.47
CA ARG A 87 -0.85 15.60 3.30
C ARG A 87 -1.00 15.29 4.79
N ARG A 88 -2.21 14.93 5.23
CA ARG A 88 -2.48 14.50 6.60
C ARG A 88 -1.74 13.21 6.94
N LEU A 89 -1.84 12.19 6.08
CA LEU A 89 -1.28 10.86 6.34
C LEU A 89 0.24 10.82 6.23
N ILE A 90 0.84 11.53 5.27
CA ILE A 90 2.28 11.46 5.08
C ILE A 90 3.06 12.04 6.27
N ALA A 91 2.45 12.97 7.01
CA ALA A 91 3.00 13.51 8.25
C ALA A 91 2.93 12.52 9.43
N ARG A 92 2.13 11.45 9.32
CA ARG A 92 2.00 10.38 10.33
C ARG A 92 2.89 9.18 10.04
N CYS A 93 3.46 9.10 8.84
CA CYS A 93 4.37 8.03 8.46
C CYS A 93 5.63 8.01 9.33
N LYS A 94 6.04 6.81 9.73
CA LYS A 94 7.31 6.55 10.39
C LYS A 94 8.51 6.84 9.48
N ASP A 95 8.37 6.51 8.20
CA ASP A 95 9.36 6.79 7.16
C ASP A 95 8.69 7.12 5.83
N VAL A 96 9.34 7.98 5.05
CA VAL A 96 8.89 8.40 3.71
C VAL A 96 10.05 8.23 2.75
N ARG A 97 9.98 7.20 1.92
CA ARG A 97 11.01 6.89 0.94
C ARG A 97 10.60 7.33 -0.46
N VAL A 98 11.44 8.16 -1.08
CA VAL A 98 11.30 8.60 -2.46
C VAL A 98 12.20 7.73 -3.36
N TYR A 99 11.65 7.16 -4.42
CA TYR A 99 12.36 6.22 -5.30
C TYR A 99 12.95 6.86 -6.56
N SER A 100 12.54 8.08 -6.91
CA SER A 100 13.09 8.83 -8.02
C SER A 100 13.05 10.34 -7.75
N GLU A 101 14.04 11.09 -8.24
CA GLU A 101 14.04 12.54 -8.10
C GLU A 101 13.04 13.20 -9.06
N THR A 102 12.89 12.66 -10.27
CA THR A 102 12.04 13.20 -11.32
C THR A 102 11.00 12.18 -11.78
N TYR A 103 9.95 12.66 -12.46
CA TYR A 103 8.97 11.78 -13.07
C TYR A 103 9.58 11.03 -14.26
N SER A 104 9.34 9.73 -14.32
CA SER A 104 9.57 8.89 -15.50
C SER A 104 8.42 7.90 -15.66
N SER A 105 8.26 7.30 -16.85
CA SER A 105 7.26 6.25 -17.07
C SER A 105 7.40 5.08 -16.09
N ASP A 106 8.63 4.81 -15.63
CA ASP A 106 8.97 3.60 -14.89
C ASP A 106 9.02 3.79 -13.37
N CYS A 107 8.98 5.04 -12.89
CA CYS A 107 9.14 5.35 -11.46
C CYS A 107 8.10 4.62 -10.58
N TYR A 108 6.88 4.40 -11.08
CA TYR A 108 5.85 3.63 -10.40
C TYR A 108 6.19 2.14 -10.31
N PHE A 109 6.75 1.55 -11.37
CA PHE A 109 7.15 0.14 -11.38
C PHE A 109 8.37 -0.10 -10.49
N VAL A 110 9.35 0.81 -10.51
CA VAL A 110 10.51 0.78 -9.61
C VAL A 110 10.05 0.80 -8.16
N ARG A 111 9.17 1.74 -7.81
CA ARG A 111 8.58 1.84 -6.48
C ARG A 111 7.81 0.57 -6.11
N ASN A 112 6.90 0.10 -6.97
CA ASN A 112 6.09 -1.11 -6.70
C ASN A 112 6.99 -2.34 -6.48
N ARG A 113 8.03 -2.51 -7.30
CA ARG A 113 8.99 -3.62 -7.15
C ARG A 113 9.67 -3.58 -5.77
N ALA A 114 10.14 -2.40 -5.36
CA ALA A 114 10.79 -2.25 -4.07
C ALA A 114 9.85 -2.54 -2.88
N MET A 115 8.57 -2.16 -2.97
CA MET A 115 7.58 -2.49 -1.94
C MET A 115 7.43 -4.01 -1.76
N VAL A 116 7.33 -4.76 -2.86
CA VAL A 116 7.21 -6.23 -2.83
C VAL A 116 8.50 -6.90 -2.33
N GLU A 117 9.65 -6.37 -2.72
CA GLU A 117 10.95 -6.89 -2.30
C GLU A 117 11.17 -6.74 -0.79
N GLN A 118 10.65 -5.65 -0.20
CA GLN A 118 10.72 -5.36 1.24
C GLN A 118 9.65 -6.07 2.07
N SER A 119 8.60 -6.62 1.45
CA SER A 119 7.44 -7.19 2.13
C SER A 119 7.44 -8.71 2.11
N GLN A 120 6.88 -9.33 3.14
CA GLN A 120 6.59 -10.77 3.17
C GLN A 120 5.14 -11.05 2.72
N ARG A 121 4.23 -10.08 2.88
CA ARG A 121 2.84 -10.14 2.43
C ARG A 121 2.47 -8.95 1.54
N VAL A 122 1.65 -9.22 0.53
CA VAL A 122 1.05 -8.21 -0.34
C VAL A 122 -0.48 -8.36 -0.28
N ILE A 123 -1.17 -7.32 0.17
CA ILE A 123 -2.63 -7.23 0.07
C ILE A 123 -2.97 -6.53 -1.25
N ALA A 124 -3.70 -7.19 -2.13
CA ALA A 124 -4.06 -6.67 -3.44
C ALA A 124 -5.58 -6.52 -3.59
N VAL A 125 -6.04 -5.27 -3.71
CA VAL A 125 -7.42 -4.95 -4.09
C VAL A 125 -7.51 -4.91 -5.61
N TYR A 126 -8.22 -5.87 -6.20
CA TYR A 126 -8.02 -6.22 -7.61
C TYR A 126 -9.30 -6.66 -8.32
N ASP A 127 -9.44 -6.25 -9.58
CA ASP A 127 -10.60 -6.47 -10.44
C ASP A 127 -10.41 -7.62 -11.45
N GLY A 128 -9.34 -8.40 -11.31
CA GLY A 128 -9.04 -9.53 -12.20
C GLY A 128 -8.39 -9.17 -13.54
N ARG A 129 -8.16 -7.89 -13.86
CA ARG A 129 -7.58 -7.49 -15.16
C ARG A 129 -6.13 -7.92 -15.30
N SER A 130 -5.80 -8.66 -16.36
CA SER A 130 -4.44 -9.21 -16.59
C SER A 130 -3.31 -8.20 -16.85
N ARG A 131 -3.62 -6.89 -16.92
CA ARG A 131 -2.66 -5.81 -17.18
C ARG A 131 -2.84 -4.66 -16.19
N GLY A 132 -1.76 -3.94 -15.95
CA GLY A 132 -1.74 -2.75 -15.08
C GLY A 132 -0.76 -2.88 -13.92
N GLY A 133 -0.62 -1.79 -13.15
CA GLY A 133 0.31 -1.73 -12.02
C GLY A 133 0.02 -2.78 -10.94
N THR A 134 -1.25 -3.01 -10.63
CA THR A 134 -1.70 -4.02 -9.66
C THR A 134 -1.38 -5.43 -10.11
N ALA A 135 -1.73 -5.78 -11.36
CA ALA A 135 -1.42 -7.09 -11.94
C ALA A 135 0.10 -7.35 -11.98
N TYR A 136 0.90 -6.34 -12.33
CA TYR A 136 2.36 -6.41 -12.24
C TYR A 136 2.85 -6.71 -10.82
N THR A 137 2.33 -6.00 -9.82
CA THR A 137 2.71 -6.17 -8.41
C THR A 137 2.34 -7.56 -7.90
N ILE A 138 1.15 -8.06 -8.23
CA ILE A 138 0.69 -9.41 -7.86
C ILE A 138 1.62 -10.47 -8.47
N ARG A 139 1.91 -10.37 -9.78
CA ARG A 139 2.83 -11.31 -10.46
C ARG A 139 4.20 -11.30 -9.79
N ARG A 140 4.74 -10.12 -9.51
CA ARG A 140 6.05 -9.96 -8.84
C ARG A 140 6.04 -10.56 -7.42
N ALA A 141 4.93 -10.45 -6.70
CA ALA A 141 4.78 -11.05 -5.38
C ALA A 141 4.87 -12.58 -5.45
N TYR A 142 4.18 -13.22 -6.40
CA TYR A 142 4.29 -14.66 -6.62
C TYR A 142 5.69 -15.09 -7.05
N GLU A 143 6.34 -14.37 -7.97
CA GLU A 143 7.73 -14.64 -8.39
C GLU A 143 8.72 -14.65 -7.21
N LEU A 144 8.48 -13.79 -6.21
CA LEU A 144 9.33 -13.65 -5.03
C LEU A 144 8.87 -14.52 -3.83
N GLY A 145 7.88 -15.40 -4.04
CA GLY A 145 7.34 -16.27 -2.99
C GLY A 145 6.69 -15.49 -1.84
N ARG A 146 6.14 -14.30 -2.11
CA ARG A 146 5.42 -13.52 -1.11
C ARG A 146 4.02 -14.07 -0.93
N GLU A 147 3.50 -13.94 0.28
CA GLU A 147 2.11 -14.24 0.53
C GLU A 147 1.23 -13.18 -0.11
N VAL A 148 0.23 -13.58 -0.90
CA VAL A 148 -0.70 -12.67 -1.57
C VAL A 148 -2.10 -12.85 -1.01
N ARG A 149 -2.69 -11.77 -0.50
CA ARG A 149 -4.08 -11.71 -0.03
C ARG A 149 -4.89 -10.87 -1.02
N LEU A 150 -5.93 -11.46 -1.61
CA LEU A 150 -6.73 -10.81 -2.63
C LEU A 150 -8.05 -10.31 -2.05
N VAL A 151 -8.36 -9.04 -2.33
CA VAL A 151 -9.70 -8.45 -2.12
C VAL A 151 -10.26 -8.16 -3.51
N LEU A 152 -11.22 -8.97 -3.95
CA LEU A 152 -11.77 -8.90 -5.31
C LEU A 152 -12.87 -7.84 -5.42
N ILE A 153 -12.81 -7.01 -6.47
CA ILE A 153 -13.70 -5.85 -6.66
C ILE A 153 -14.27 -5.73 -8.08
#